data_AF-A0A529HM82-F1
#
_entry.id   AF-A0A529HM82-F1
#
_cell.length_a   1.000
_cell.length_b   1.000
_cell.length_c   1.000
_cell.angle_alpha   90.00
_cell.angle_beta   90.00
_cell.angle_gamma   90.00
#
_symmetry.space_group_name_H-M   'P 1'
#
loop_
_entity.id
_entity.type
_entity.pdbx_description
1 polymer ?
#
loop_
_entity_poly.entity_id
_entity_poly.type
_entity_poly.pdbx_seq_one_letter_code
_entity_poly.pdbx_strand_id
1 'polypeptide(L)'
;MHFVFYTHSVVSDWNHGNAHFQRGIMRELVANGHHALALEPADGWSRSNLLAEQGSFAVERFRKDFPELMPVTYDASFDHEAWIAKADVVIVHEWTDPDLVAR
;
A
#
# COMPACT_ATOMS: atom_id res chain seq x y z
N MET A 1 -4.09 1.65 17.38
CA MET A 1 -4.00 0.29 16.81
C MET A 1 -3.02 0.31 15.65
N HIS A 2 -2.48 -0.85 15.30
CA HIS A 2 -1.56 -1.09 14.19
C HIS A 2 -2.30 -1.76 13.03
N PHE A 3 -2.56 -0.99 11.97
CA PHE A 3 -3.22 -1.44 10.75
C PHE A 3 -2.20 -1.76 9.67
N VAL A 4 -2.36 -2.92 9.03
CA VAL A 4 -1.59 -3.32 7.84
C VAL A 4 -2.57 -3.51 6.69
N PHE A 5 -2.37 -2.76 5.61
CA PHE A 5 -3.15 -2.86 4.38
C PHE A 5 -2.35 -3.64 3.35
N TYR A 6 -2.85 -4.77 2.90
CA TYR A 6 -2.42 -5.36 1.64
C TYR A 6 -3.21 -4.71 0.50
N THR A 7 -2.48 -4.14 -0.45
CA THR A 7 -3.06 -3.43 -1.60
C THR A 7 -2.19 -3.55 -2.84
N HIS A 8 -2.81 -3.40 -4.01
CA HIS A 8 -2.08 -3.39 -5.27
C HIS A 8 -1.22 -2.13 -5.42
N SER A 9 -1.74 -0.95 -5.07
CA SER A 9 -0.89 0.21 -4.80
C SER A 9 -1.65 1.32 -4.07
N VAL A 10 -1.01 1.91 -3.06
CA VAL A 10 -1.44 3.21 -2.52
C VAL A 10 -0.73 4.35 -3.26
N VAL A 11 0.44 4.10 -3.83
CA VAL A 11 1.25 5.09 -4.56
C VAL A 11 0.64 5.41 -5.93
N SER A 12 0.14 4.41 -6.64
CA SER A 12 -0.39 4.55 -8.01
C SER A 12 -1.90 4.33 -8.06
N ASP A 13 -2.61 5.29 -8.64
CA ASP A 13 -4.01 5.18 -9.05
C ASP A 13 -4.17 4.82 -10.54
N TRP A 14 -3.06 4.53 -11.23
CA TRP A 14 -3.09 4.12 -12.64
C TRP A 14 -3.93 2.85 -12.80
N ASN A 15 -5.09 2.97 -13.46
CA ASN A 15 -6.12 1.94 -13.53
C ASN A 15 -6.48 1.28 -12.17
N HIS A 16 -6.29 2.02 -11.07
CA HIS A 16 -6.53 1.59 -9.69
C HIS A 16 -7.21 2.74 -8.92
N GLY A 17 -8.44 3.10 -9.29
CA GLY A 17 -9.17 4.19 -8.63
C GLY A 17 -9.38 4.01 -7.12
N ASN A 18 -9.39 2.75 -6.64
CA ASN A 18 -9.49 2.41 -5.22
C ASN A 18 -8.34 2.99 -4.36
N ALA A 19 -7.20 3.37 -4.96
CA ALA A 19 -6.08 3.96 -4.24
C ALA A 19 -6.49 5.26 -3.51
N HIS A 20 -7.39 6.06 -4.08
CA HIS A 20 -7.89 7.27 -3.42
C HIS A 20 -8.69 6.98 -2.15
N PHE A 21 -9.53 5.95 -2.16
CA PHE A 21 -10.32 5.54 -0.99
C PHE A 21 -9.41 4.99 0.11
N GLN A 22 -8.46 4.13 -0.26
CA GLN A 22 -7.47 3.59 0.67
C GLN A 22 -6.62 4.69 1.30
N ARG A 23 -6.13 5.66 0.50
CA ARG A 23 -5.45 6.87 1.01
C ARG A 23 -6.34 7.59 2.04
N GLY A 24 -7.61 7.85 1.72
CA GLY A 24 -8.55 8.50 2.63
C GLY A 24 -8.70 7.78 3.98
N ILE A 25 -8.93 6.47 3.95
CA ILE A 25 -9.07 5.64 5.15
C ILE A 25 -7.77 5.66 5.98
N MET A 26 -6.62 5.42 5.35
CA MET A 26 -5.34 5.38 6.05
C MET A 26 -5.01 6.74 6.68
N ARG A 27 -5.28 7.85 5.98
CA ARG A 27 -5.07 9.21 6.52
C ARG A 27 -5.92 9.47 7.75
N GLU A 28 -7.20 9.08 7.72
CA GLU A 28 -8.08 9.24 8.87
C GLU A 28 -7.63 8.38 10.06
N LEU A 29 -7.18 7.13 9.82
CA LEU A 29 -6.60 6.29 10.87
C LEU A 29 -5.37 6.96 11.50
N VAL A 30 -4.46 7.51 10.68
CA VAL A 30 -3.28 8.24 11.17
C VAL A 30 -3.68 9.50 11.95
N ALA A 31 -4.65 10.27 11.46
CA ALA A 31 -5.17 11.46 12.13
C ALA A 31 -5.77 11.16 13.51
N ASN A 32 -6.34 9.96 13.69
CA ASN A 32 -6.86 9.47 14.97
C ASN A 32 -5.78 8.81 15.86
N GLY A 33 -4.49 8.96 15.52
CA GLY A 33 -3.38 8.44 16.32
C GLY A 33 -3.17 6.92 16.18
N HIS A 34 -3.69 6.31 15.12
CA HIS A 34 -3.38 4.92 14.79
C HIS A 34 -2.17 4.85 13.84
N HIS A 35 -1.52 3.69 13.80
CA HIS A 35 -0.47 3.41 12.84
C HIS A 35 -1.11 2.69 11.64
N ALA A 36 -0.83 3.15 10.42
CA ALA A 36 -1.31 2.54 9.19
C ALA A 36 -0.17 2.38 8.18
N LEU A 37 0.05 1.15 7.76
CA LEU A 37 1.07 0.77 6.77
C LEU A 37 0.40 0.15 5.55
N ALA A 38 0.86 0.47 4.35
CA ALA A 38 0.47 -0.21 3.12
C ALA A 38 1.61 -1.12 2.65
N LEU A 39 1.32 -2.41 2.51
CA LEU A 39 2.16 -3.39 1.82
C LEU A 39 1.66 -3.50 0.38
N GLU A 40 2.53 -3.17 -0.58
CA GLU A 40 2.25 -3.26 -2.02
C GLU A 40 3.33 -4.08 -2.76
N PRO A 41 3.00 -4.82 -3.83
CA PRO A 41 4.00 -5.56 -4.59
C PRO A 41 5.00 -4.60 -5.26
N ALA A 42 6.29 -4.90 -5.19
CA ALA A 42 7.35 -4.06 -5.77
C ALA A 42 7.18 -3.84 -7.27
N ASP A 43 6.67 -4.84 -7.98
CA ASP A 43 6.41 -4.92 -9.41
C ASP A 43 4.92 -4.75 -9.77
N GLY A 44 4.09 -4.27 -8.83
CA GLY A 44 2.66 -4.07 -9.03
C GLY A 44 2.31 -3.34 -10.32
N TRP A 45 1.39 -3.89 -11.10
CA TRP A 45 1.05 -3.42 -12.45
C TRP A 45 0.73 -1.91 -12.51
N SER A 46 -0.05 -1.38 -11.56
CA SER A 46 -0.40 0.05 -11.53
C SER A 46 0.83 0.92 -11.26
N ARG A 47 1.72 0.49 -10.36
CA ARG A 47 2.98 1.19 -10.05
C ARG A 47 3.92 1.16 -11.25
N SER A 48 4.06 0.01 -11.89
CA SER A 48 4.90 -0.18 -13.08
C SER A 48 4.47 0.71 -14.25
N ASN A 49 3.17 0.82 -14.52
CA ASN A 49 2.66 1.72 -15.58
C ASN A 49 2.82 3.20 -15.21
N LEU A 50 2.56 3.58 -13.95
CA LEU A 50 2.81 4.95 -13.49
C LEU A 50 4.27 5.35 -13.71
N LEU A 51 5.21 4.48 -13.36
CA LEU A 51 6.63 4.72 -13.56
C LEU A 51 7.01 4.80 -15.04
N ALA A 52 6.40 3.97 -15.90
CA ALA A 52 6.64 4.01 -17.33
C ALA A 52 6.13 5.31 -17.97
N GLU A 53 4.99 5.84 -17.53
CA GLU A 53 4.38 7.05 -18.10
C GLU A 53 4.91 8.37 -17.51
N GLN A 54 5.14 8.41 -16.19
CA GLN A 54 5.44 9.64 -15.45
C GLN A 54 6.84 9.65 -14.82
N GLY A 55 7.55 8.53 -14.87
CA GLY A 55 8.86 8.38 -14.24
C GLY A 55 8.82 8.36 -12.71
N SER A 56 10.01 8.37 -12.09
CA SER A 56 10.17 8.33 -10.63
C SER A 56 9.58 9.55 -9.91
N PHE A 57 9.44 10.68 -10.61
CA PHE A 57 8.87 11.90 -10.05
C PHE A 57 7.44 11.70 -9.52
N ALA A 58 6.65 10.80 -10.11
CA ALA A 58 5.30 10.51 -9.61
C ALA A 58 5.33 9.91 -8.19
N VAL A 59 6.32 9.07 -7.88
CA VAL A 59 6.50 8.49 -6.54
C VAL A 59 6.99 9.54 -5.55
N GLU A 60 7.87 10.45 -5.98
CA GLU A 60 8.33 11.59 -5.16
C GLU A 60 7.17 12.53 -4.83
N ARG A 61 6.33 12.82 -5.83
CA ARG A 61 5.11 13.62 -5.64
C ARG A 61 4.16 12.94 -4.64
N PHE A 62 3.92 11.63 -4.75
CA PHE A 62 3.11 10.91 -3.77
C PHE A 62 3.62 11.12 -2.34
N ARG A 63 4.93 10.99 -2.11
CA ARG A 63 5.53 11.20 -0.77
C ARG A 63 5.38 12.64 -0.27
N LYS A 64 5.33 13.62 -1.17
CA LYS A 64 5.11 15.03 -0.83
C LYS A 64 3.64 15.31 -0.50
N ASP A 65 2.74 14.72 -1.27
CA ASP A 65 1.29 14.97 -1.15
C ASP A 65 0.68 14.17 0.02
N PHE A 66 1.27 13.02 0.39
CA PHE A 66 0.83 12.12 1.45
C PHE A 66 1.99 11.72 2.40
N PRO A 67 2.65 12.67 3.07
CA PRO A 67 3.83 12.40 3.90
C PRO A 67 3.54 11.49 5.10
N GLU A 68 2.29 11.37 5.51
CA GLU A 68 1.82 10.53 6.61
C GLU A 68 1.58 9.07 6.21
N LEU A 69 1.48 8.78 4.91
CA LEU A 69 1.22 7.42 4.42
C LEU A 69 2.54 6.66 4.22
N MET A 70 2.59 5.44 4.73
CA MET A 70 3.79 4.59 4.70
C MET A 70 3.59 3.40 3.75
N PRO A 71 3.89 3.54 2.44
CA PRO A 71 4.00 2.40 1.54
C PRO A 71 5.31 1.65 1.75
N VAL A 72 5.23 0.33 1.84
CA VAL A 72 6.36 -0.60 1.83
C VAL A 72 6.12 -1.60 0.72
N THR A 73 7.13 -1.73 -0.15
CA THR A 73 7.10 -2.70 -1.24
C THR A 73 7.59 -4.06 -0.80
N TYR A 74 6.93 -5.13 -1.22
CA TYR A 74 7.35 -6.51 -0.97
C TYR A 74 7.69 -7.25 -2.28
N ASP A 75 8.56 -8.26 -2.17
CA ASP A 75 8.89 -9.21 -3.23
C ASP A 75 8.77 -10.66 -2.70
N ALA A 76 9.18 -11.65 -3.48
CA ALA A 76 9.08 -13.06 -3.10
C ALA A 76 9.88 -13.46 -1.84
N SER A 77 10.86 -12.66 -1.43
CA SER A 77 11.68 -12.90 -0.23
C SER A 77 11.13 -12.23 1.03
N PHE A 78 10.01 -11.51 0.91
CA PHE A 78 9.42 -10.76 2.00
C PHE A 78 8.76 -11.66 3.05
N ASP A 79 9.10 -11.42 4.32
CA ASP A 79 8.56 -12.14 5.47
C ASP A 79 7.20 -11.54 5.90
N HIS A 80 6.14 -11.93 5.19
CA HIS A 80 4.78 -11.42 5.43
C HIS A 80 4.32 -11.64 6.87
N GLU A 81 4.61 -12.81 7.44
CA GLU A 81 4.23 -13.23 8.78
C GLU A 81 4.86 -12.32 9.83
N ALA A 82 6.15 -11.98 9.70
CA ALA A 82 6.80 -11.05 10.63
C ALA A 82 6.21 -9.63 10.57
N TRP A 83 5.83 -9.16 9.39
CA TRP A 83 5.26 -7.82 9.22
C TRP A 83 3.84 -7.68 9.76
N ILE A 84 3.05 -8.76 9.72
CA ILE A 84 1.70 -8.78 10.30
C ILE A 84 1.66 -9.23 11.77
N ALA A 85 2.76 -9.78 12.31
CA ALA A 85 2.79 -10.34 13.67
C ALA A 85 2.36 -9.36 14.79
N LYS A 86 2.53 -8.05 14.57
CA LYS A 86 2.12 -7.00 15.50
C LYS A 86 0.90 -6.19 15.03
N ALA A 87 0.26 -6.60 13.94
CA ALA A 87 -0.95 -5.95 13.46
C ALA A 87 -2.13 -6.29 14.37
N ASP A 88 -2.87 -5.25 14.77
CA ASP A 88 -4.17 -5.42 15.41
C ASP A 88 -5.25 -5.73 14.35
N VAL A 89 -5.09 -5.18 13.15
CA VAL A 89 -6.01 -5.36 12.03
C VAL A 89 -5.21 -5.47 10.72
N VAL A 90 -5.53 -6.51 9.94
CA VAL A 90 -5.06 -6.67 8.56
C VAL A 90 -6.24 -6.46 7.62
N ILE A 91 -6.08 -5.55 6.66
CA ILE A 91 -7.08 -5.25 5.62
C ILE A 91 -6.51 -5.72 4.29
N VAL A 92 -7.24 -6.57 3.58
CA VAL A 92 -6.82 -7.14 2.30
C VAL A 92 -7.71 -6.55 1.21
N HIS A 93 -7.12 -5.82 0.27
CA HIS A 93 -7.83 -5.32 -0.90
C HIS A 93 -8.03 -6.44 -1.93
N GLU A 94 -9.12 -6.39 -2.69
CA GLU A 94 -9.53 -7.41 -3.67
C GLU A 94 -8.49 -7.72 -4.76
N TRP A 95 -7.53 -6.82 -5.03
CA TRP A 95 -6.46 -7.03 -6.00
C TRP A 95 -5.17 -7.58 -5.37
N THR A 96 -5.20 -7.91 -4.08
CA THR A 96 -4.12 -8.68 -3.44
C THR A 96 -4.09 -10.08 -4.03
N ASP A 97 -2.89 -10.61 -4.30
CA ASP A 97 -2.70 -11.95 -4.83
C ASP A 97 -3.43 -13.00 -3.97
N PRO A 98 -4.38 -13.79 -4.53
CA PRO A 98 -5.09 -14.83 -3.80
C PRO A 98 -4.18 -15.84 -3.12
N ASP A 99 -3.01 -16.16 -3.71
CA ASP A 99 -2.07 -17.11 -3.13
C ASP A 99 -1.42 -16.53 -1.87
N LEU A 100 -1.22 -15.21 -1.80
CA LEU A 100 -0.77 -14.53 -0.58
C LEU A 100 -1.85 -14.57 0.52
N VAL A 101 -3.12 -14.40 0.15
CA VAL A 101 -4.24 -14.42 1.10
C VAL A 101 -4.49 -15.82 1.66
N ALA A 102 -4.20 -16.86 0.89
CA ALA A 102 -4.42 -18.26 1.28
C ALA A 102 -3.33 -18.85 2.19
N ARG A 103 -2.30 -18.08 2.55
CA ARG A 103 -1.18 -18.51 3.41
C ARG A 103 -1.57 -18.70 4.88
#